data_AF-A0A1G9YPB9-F1
#
_entry.id   AF-A0A1G9YPB9-F1
#
_cell.length_a   1.000
_cell.length_b   1.000
_cell.length_c   1.000
_cell.angle_alpha   90.00
_cell.angle_beta   90.00
_cell.angle_gamma   90.00
#
_symmetry.space_group_name_H-M   'P 1'
#
loop_
_entity.id
_entity.type
_entity.pdbx_description
1 polymer ?
#
loop_
_entity_poly.entity_id
_entity_poly.type
_entity_poly.pdbx_seq_one_letter_code
_entity_poly.pdbx_strand_id
1 'polypeptide(L)'
;MTTTPDAERTLTGWEYYPEAIGHALRHTAALVGDVPLIVTENGIATADDSRRIDYYTGALSAVAAALEDGLDVRGYWLGNLGRTRALPRADR
;
A
#
# COMPACT_ATOMS: atom_id res chain seq x y z
N MET A 1 17.21 0.77 9.03
CA MET A 1 16.10 0.04 8.37
C MET A 1 16.51 -1.42 8.30
N THR A 2 16.07 -2.21 9.29
CA THR A 2 16.44 -3.61 9.44
C THR A 2 15.65 -4.43 8.42
N THR A 3 16.32 -5.13 7.51
CA THR A 3 15.62 -5.97 6.52
C THR A 3 15.29 -7.32 7.13
N THR A 4 14.03 -7.76 7.05
CA THR A 4 13.63 -9.13 7.35
C THR A 4 14.22 -10.05 6.28
N PRO A 5 15.18 -10.95 6.60
CA PRO A 5 15.98 -11.65 5.59
C PRO A 5 15.15 -12.52 4.63
N ASP A 6 14.04 -13.09 5.12
CA ASP A 6 13.24 -14.09 4.41
C ASP A 6 11.90 -13.56 3.89
N ALA A 7 11.65 -12.24 3.97
CA ALA A 7 10.40 -11.67 3.52
C ALA A 7 10.32 -11.62 1.98
N GLU A 8 9.17 -12.00 1.44
CA GLU A 8 8.85 -11.85 0.02
C GLU A 8 8.96 -10.38 -0.40
N ARG A 9 9.41 -10.15 -1.65
CA ARG A 9 9.64 -8.80 -2.16
C ARG A 9 8.83 -8.48 -3.41
N THR A 10 8.48 -7.20 -3.54
CA THR A 10 7.88 -6.61 -4.74
C THR A 10 8.93 -6.42 -5.82
N LEU A 11 8.48 -6.05 -7.03
CA LEU A 11 9.38 -5.77 -8.17
C LEU A 11 10.41 -4.67 -7.87
N THR A 12 10.08 -3.74 -6.99
CA THR A 12 10.95 -2.62 -6.60
C THR A 12 11.82 -2.95 -5.38
N GLY A 13 11.81 -4.18 -4.89
CA GLY A 13 12.63 -4.65 -3.77
C GLY A 13 12.09 -4.30 -2.38
N TRP A 14 10.86 -3.79 -2.29
CA TRP A 14 10.16 -3.55 -1.03
C TRP A 14 9.59 -4.87 -0.50
N GLU A 15 9.38 -4.95 0.80
CA GLU A 15 8.67 -6.08 1.40
C GLU A 15 7.24 -6.17 0.86
N TYR A 16 6.79 -7.39 0.54
CA TYR A 16 5.40 -7.68 0.26
C TYR A 16 4.63 -7.71 1.59
N TYR A 17 3.99 -6.60 1.94
CA TYR A 17 3.33 -6.46 3.23
C TYR A 17 1.99 -5.72 3.12
N PRO A 18 0.91 -6.40 2.69
CA PRO A 18 -0.39 -5.76 2.47
C PRO A 18 -0.99 -5.16 3.75
N GLU A 19 -0.71 -5.70 4.93
CA GLU A 19 -1.20 -5.22 6.23
C GLU A 19 -0.52 -3.91 6.69
N ALA A 20 0.58 -3.51 6.04
CA ALA A 20 1.35 -2.32 6.40
C ALA A 20 0.50 -1.05 6.51
N ILE A 21 -0.52 -0.91 5.65
CA ILE A 21 -1.41 0.27 5.67
C ILE A 21 -2.23 0.37 6.96
N GLY A 22 -2.68 -0.76 7.51
CA GLY A 22 -3.40 -0.77 8.78
C GLY A 22 -2.50 -0.37 9.95
N HIS A 23 -1.24 -0.82 9.95
CA HIS A 23 -0.26 -0.37 10.94
C HIS A 23 0.02 1.12 10.84
N ALA A 24 0.18 1.65 9.62
CA ALA A 24 0.39 3.06 9.39
C ALA A 24 -0.79 3.92 9.85
N LEU A 25 -2.03 3.49 9.60
CA LEU A 25 -3.24 4.17 10.06
C LEU A 25 -3.30 4.26 11.59
N ARG A 26 -3.12 3.13 12.29
CA ARG A 26 -3.11 3.09 13.77
C ARG A 26 -2.00 3.92 14.38
N HIS A 27 -0.80 3.84 13.81
CA HIS A 27 0.32 4.66 14.25
C HIS A 27 0.02 6.15 14.07
N THR A 28 -0.51 6.54 12.91
CA THR A 28 -0.82 7.94 12.61
C THR A 28 -1.93 8.47 13.51
N ALA A 29 -3.02 7.72 13.69
CA ALA A 29 -4.12 8.08 14.58
C ALA A 29 -3.62 8.31 16.02
N ALA A 30 -2.70 7.47 16.52
CA ALA A 30 -2.10 7.65 17.84
C ALA A 30 -1.28 8.95 17.98
N LEU A 31 -0.78 9.51 16.88
CA LEU A 31 -0.01 10.77 16.88
C LEU A 31 -0.89 12.00 16.69
N VAL A 32 -1.92 11.91 15.85
CA VAL A 32 -2.73 13.07 15.43
C VAL A 32 -4.04 13.23 16.20
N GLY A 33 -4.50 12.19 16.91
CA GLY A 33 -5.78 12.19 17.61
C GLY A 33 -6.97 12.09 16.65
N ASP A 34 -8.01 12.89 16.88
CA ASP A 34 -9.31 12.81 16.18
C ASP A 34 -9.29 13.42 14.75
N VAL A 35 -8.12 13.57 14.13
CA VAL A 35 -8.01 14.08 12.77
C VAL A 35 -8.42 12.98 11.79
N PRO A 36 -9.41 13.21 10.90
CA PRO A 36 -9.81 12.22 9.90
C PRO A 36 -8.67 11.86 8.95
N LEU A 37 -8.53 10.57 8.64
CA LEU A 37 -7.46 10.03 7.81
C LEU A 37 -7.94 9.72 6.40
N ILE A 38 -7.09 9.94 5.40
CA ILE A 38 -7.30 9.51 4.02
C ILE A 38 -6.04 8.80 3.55
N VAL A 39 -6.20 7.60 2.99
CA VAL A 39 -5.12 6.92 2.27
C VAL A 39 -5.11 7.44 0.85
N THR A 40 -4.17 8.33 0.54
CA THR A 40 -4.07 8.95 -0.80
C THR A 40 -3.41 8.04 -1.82
N GLU A 41 -2.50 7.17 -1.38
CA GLU A 41 -1.82 6.20 -2.23
C GLU A 41 -1.54 4.91 -1.45
N ASN A 42 -1.92 3.78 -2.03
CA ASN A 42 -1.46 2.45 -1.62
C ASN A 42 -1.46 1.51 -2.83
N GLY A 43 -0.44 0.66 -2.96
CA GLY A 43 -0.38 -0.30 -4.04
C GLY A 43 0.94 -1.07 -4.10
N ILE A 44 1.03 -1.95 -5.09
CA ILE A 44 2.19 -2.79 -5.36
C ILE A 44 2.64 -2.65 -6.82
N ALA A 45 3.95 -2.53 -7.02
CA ALA A 45 4.57 -2.68 -8.34
C ALA A 45 4.65 -4.18 -8.70
N THR A 46 3.80 -4.62 -9.62
CA THR A 46 3.75 -6.00 -10.14
C THR A 46 3.28 -5.99 -11.59
N ALA A 47 3.72 -6.96 -12.40
CA ALA A 47 3.17 -7.22 -13.73
C ALA A 47 2.05 -8.29 -13.73
N ASP A 48 1.84 -8.94 -12.58
CA ASP A 48 0.86 -10.00 -12.38
C ASP A 48 -0.38 -9.43 -11.67
N ASP A 49 -1.51 -9.45 -12.36
CA ASP A 49 -2.78 -8.93 -11.84
C ASP A 49 -3.33 -9.77 -10.69
N SER A 50 -3.03 -11.07 -10.63
CA SER A 50 -3.45 -11.92 -9.51
C SER A 50 -2.80 -11.49 -8.20
N ARG A 51 -1.49 -11.17 -8.25
CA ARG A 51 -0.77 -10.60 -7.10
C ARG A 51 -1.26 -9.21 -6.72
N ARG A 52 -1.67 -8.40 -7.70
CA ARG A 52 -2.27 -7.09 -7.40
C ARG A 52 -3.60 -7.23 -6.68
N ILE A 53 -4.43 -8.18 -7.10
CA ILE A 53 -5.71 -8.48 -6.43
C ILE A 53 -5.43 -8.95 -5.00
N ASP A 54 -4.55 -9.92 -4.82
CA ASP A 54 -4.18 -10.46 -3.49
C ASP A 54 -3.71 -9.35 -2.54
N TYR A 55 -2.79 -8.49 -3.01
CA TYR A 55 -2.28 -7.37 -2.21
C TYR A 55 -3.41 -6.41 -1.80
N TYR A 56 -4.31 -6.06 -2.72
CA TYR A 56 -5.40 -5.16 -2.40
C TYR A 56 -6.47 -5.81 -1.53
N THR A 57 -6.69 -7.12 -1.62
CA THR A 57 -7.54 -7.84 -0.68
C THR A 57 -6.99 -7.69 0.74
N GLY A 58 -5.71 -7.97 0.96
CA GLY A 58 -5.09 -7.81 2.28
C GLY A 58 -5.08 -6.37 2.78
N ALA A 59 -4.72 -5.41 1.92
CA ALA A 59 -4.68 -3.99 2.29
C ALA A 59 -6.06 -3.44 2.66
N LEU A 60 -7.09 -3.76 1.87
CA LEU A 60 -8.47 -3.33 2.16
C LEU A 60 -9.02 -4.02 3.41
N SER A 61 -8.69 -5.29 3.65
CA SER A 61 -9.02 -5.96 4.92
C SER A 61 -8.36 -5.27 6.12
N ALA A 62 -7.12 -4.81 6.00
CA ALA A 62 -6.45 -4.07 7.07
C ALA A 62 -7.07 -2.68 7.32
N VAL A 63 -7.54 -1.99 6.27
CA VAL A 63 -8.29 -0.73 6.39
C VAL A 63 -9.66 -0.98 7.02
N ALA A 64 -10.37 -2.04 6.62
CA ALA A 64 -11.64 -2.43 7.22
C ALA A 64 -11.49 -2.70 8.73
N ALA A 65 -10.46 -3.45 9.14
CA ALA A 65 -10.16 -3.65 10.55
C ALA A 65 -9.88 -2.34 11.30
N ALA A 66 -9.18 -1.38 10.67
CA ALA A 66 -8.96 -0.07 11.28
C ALA A 66 -10.28 0.73 11.47
N LEU A 67 -11.21 0.64 10.51
CA LEU A 67 -12.55 1.22 10.64
C LEU A 67 -13.34 0.56 11.78
N GLU A 68 -13.26 -0.77 11.92
CA GLU A 68 -13.87 -1.53 13.02
C GLU A 68 -13.26 -1.17 14.39
N ASP A 69 -11.96 -0.88 14.43
CA ASP A 69 -11.25 -0.36 15.61
C ASP A 69 -11.67 1.09 15.98
N GLY A 70 -12.50 1.73 15.16
CA GLY A 70 -13.05 3.07 15.40
C GLY A 70 -12.24 4.22 14.80
N LEU A 71 -11.25 3.95 13.95
CA LEU A 71 -10.52 5.03 13.27
C LEU A 71 -11.39 5.73 12.24
N ASP A 72 -11.27 7.06 12.19
CA ASP A 72 -12.01 7.88 11.23
C ASP A 72 -11.32 7.93 9.84
N VAL A 73 -11.39 6.83 9.09
CA VAL A 73 -10.82 6.74 7.73
C VAL A 73 -11.88 7.09 6.68
N ARG A 74 -11.66 8.17 5.93
CA ARG A 74 -12.67 8.76 5.02
C ARG A 74 -12.50 8.39 3.57
N GLY A 75 -11.38 7.78 3.20
CA GLY A 75 -11.18 7.33 1.84
C GLY A 75 -9.87 6.59 1.62
N TYR A 76 -9.83 5.89 0.49
CA TYR A 76 -8.73 5.04 0.07
C TYR A 76 -8.58 5.13 -1.44
N TRP A 77 -7.41 5.59 -1.89
CA TRP A 77 -7.06 5.71 -3.30
C TRP A 77 -5.99 4.69 -3.67
N LEU A 78 -6.30 3.92 -4.71
CA LEU A 78 -5.43 2.91 -5.27
C LEU A 78 -4.31 3.58 -6.07
N GLY A 79 -3.07 3.16 -5.84
CA GLY A 79 -1.92 3.56 -6.64
C GLY A 79 -1.98 2.91 -8.02
N ASN A 80 -2.48 3.63 -9.01
CA ASN A 80 -2.38 3.24 -10.42
C ASN A 80 -1.10 3.85 -11.01
N LEU A 81 0.03 3.17 -10.86
CA LEU A 81 1.12 3.33 -11.81
C LEU A 81 0.71 2.60 -13.09
N GLY A 82 0.01 3.31 -13.97
CA GLY A 82 -0.27 2.83 -15.33
C GLY A 82 1.06 2.45 -15.95
N ARG A 83 1.11 1.28 -16.63
CA ARG A 83 2.33 0.71 -17.24
C ARG A 83 3.23 1.83 -17.74
N THR A 84 4.31 2.13 -17.02
CA THR A 84 5.29 3.09 -17.52
C THR A 84 6.02 2.37 -18.64
N ARG A 85 5.48 2.45 -19.86
CA ARG A 85 6.21 2.03 -21.04
C ARG A 85 7.40 2.97 -21.11
N ALA A 86 8.58 2.47 -20.78
CA ALA A 86 9.81 3.18 -21.08
C ALA A 86 9.77 3.48 -22.58
N LEU A 87 9.62 4.76 -22.94
CA LEU A 87 9.79 5.18 -24.32
C LEU A 87 11.23 4.82 -24.68
N PRO A 88 11.48 4.14 -25.81
CA PRO A 88 12.85 3.91 -26.25
C PRO A 88 13.54 5.27 -26.35
N ARG A 89 14.72 5.40 -25.74
CA ARG A 89 15.56 6.58 -25.97
C ARG A 89 15.85 6.62 -27.46
N ALA A 90 15.38 7.67 -28.13
CA ALA A 90 15.81 7.96 -29.49
C ALA A 90 17.32 8.16 -29.45
N ASP A 91 18.01 7.25 -30.11
CA ASP A 91 19.38 7.37 -30.55
C ASP A 91 19.56 8.67 -31.34
N ARG A 92 20.47 9.53 -30.84
CA ARG A 92 21.07 10.62 -31.60
C ARG A 92 22.43 10.17 -32.11
#